data_AF-A0A7K2BZK2-F1
#
_entry.id   AF-A0A7K2BZK2-F1
#
_cell.length_a   1.000
_cell.length_b   1.000
_cell.length_c   1.000
_cell.angle_alpha   90.00
_cell.angle_beta   90.00
_cell.angle_gamma   90.00
#
_symmetry.space_group_name_H-M   'P 1'
#
loop_
_entity.id
_entity.type
_entity.pdbx_description
1 polymer ?
#
loop_
_entity_poly.entity_id
_entity_poly.type
_entity_poly.pdbx_seq_one_letter_code
_entity_poly.pdbx_strand_id
1 'polypeptide(L)'
;MRVVALFLLMAACSSAEQLEVTLEGESAQRLLRFYFGSYTSEDPFETGLLNERGGRFYVDLAVLRAYGPELAQELNAMASGGVVSPDSLRTAVQMTYYHARNLPERLSEFSNRWVIDNAITFEVHGPVTKYLRRITLSESALQSAIWNYYENGEKIRYAVGTAIKAEHLRGARVVETTAMVRRSDGFWDFAAYDSTGALTSHTLPNDRALATPTQCAGCHFGNKGFEPEQSWPLEPANAPGDVRKWYTGPRDIAVAEFFSEHSRRSDTLLGLYATAYVSNLRAQRTAGTLDSSAIALLNHLGL
;
A
#
# COMPACT_ATOMS: atom_id res chain seq x y z
N MET A 1 40.47 12.22 55.82
CA MET A 1 40.53 12.11 54.34
C MET A 1 39.82 10.83 53.91
N ARG A 2 38.58 10.94 53.43
CA ARG A 2 37.82 9.85 52.81
C ARG A 2 37.18 10.42 51.55
N VAL A 3 37.79 10.12 50.41
CA VAL A 3 37.18 10.31 49.09
C VAL A 3 37.29 8.94 48.43
N VAL A 4 36.23 8.14 48.57
CA VAL A 4 36.07 6.89 47.83
C VAL A 4 34.88 7.10 46.91
N ALA A 5 35.22 7.17 45.62
CA ALA A 5 34.43 7.00 44.43
C ALA A 5 32.92 6.73 44.62
N LEU A 6 32.11 7.76 44.35
CA LEU A 6 30.71 7.62 43.98
C LEU A 6 30.63 7.44 42.46
N PHE A 7 31.05 6.27 41.96
CA PHE A 7 30.81 5.81 40.59
C PHE A 7 30.03 4.51 40.70
N LEU A 8 28.71 4.60 40.88
CA LEU A 8 27.81 3.46 40.84
C LEU A 8 26.41 3.91 40.42
N LEU A 9 25.95 3.27 39.34
CA LEU A 9 24.55 3.05 38.97
C LEU A 9 23.78 4.22 38.35
N MET A 10 24.27 4.70 37.21
CA MET A 10 23.39 4.96 36.05
C MET A 10 23.43 3.72 35.14
N ALA A 11 23.18 2.54 35.72
CA ALA A 11 22.69 1.42 34.92
C ALA A 11 21.25 1.80 34.58
N ALA A 12 21.09 2.38 33.39
CA ALA A 12 19.79 2.57 32.80
C ALA A 12 19.00 1.26 32.98
N CYS A 13 17.82 1.35 33.56
CA CYS A 13 16.78 0.35 33.35
C CYS A 13 16.44 0.36 31.85
N SER A 14 17.32 -0.17 31.00
CA SER A 14 16.89 -0.71 29.72
C SER A 14 16.10 -1.95 30.10
N SER A 15 14.78 -1.80 30.19
CA SER A 15 13.87 -2.94 30.29
C SER A 15 14.32 -3.97 29.26
N ALA A 16 14.69 -5.17 29.72
CA ALA A 16 15.29 -6.24 28.90
C ALA A 16 14.36 -6.78 27.80
N GLU A 17 13.28 -6.08 27.49
CA GLU A 17 12.22 -6.43 26.56
C GLU A 17 12.05 -5.40 25.44
N GLN A 18 12.98 -4.46 25.26
CA GLN A 18 12.96 -3.53 24.13
C GLN A 18 14.04 -3.89 23.12
N LEU A 19 13.66 -3.93 21.84
CA LEU A 19 14.61 -4.06 20.73
C LEU A 19 14.70 -2.75 19.96
N GLU A 20 15.91 -2.27 19.70
CA GLU A 20 16.12 -1.17 18.76
C GLU A 20 15.81 -1.66 17.34
N VAL A 21 15.00 -0.91 16.59
CA VAL A 21 14.69 -1.20 15.19
C VAL A 21 15.37 -0.17 14.31
N THR A 22 16.30 -0.64 13.49
CA THR A 22 17.01 0.22 12.55
C THR A 22 16.25 0.28 11.22
N LEU A 23 15.85 1.49 10.84
CA LEU A 23 15.27 1.80 9.53
C LEU A 23 15.82 3.14 9.07
N GLU A 24 16.21 3.21 7.80
CA GLU A 24 16.75 4.41 7.19
C GLU A 24 15.69 5.11 6.32
N GLY A 25 15.85 6.43 6.19
CA GLY A 25 15.05 7.27 5.30
C GLY A 25 13.87 7.98 5.97
N GLU A 26 13.37 9.01 5.29
CA GLU A 26 12.32 9.92 5.80
C GLU A 26 10.98 9.23 6.07
N SER A 27 10.78 8.01 5.56
CA SER A 27 9.54 7.22 5.73
C SER A 27 9.64 6.15 6.82
N ALA A 28 10.72 6.10 7.61
CA ALA A 28 10.94 5.07 8.62
C ALA A 28 9.75 4.92 9.60
N GLN A 29 9.30 6.03 10.19
CA GLN A 29 8.17 6.02 11.12
C GLN A 29 6.88 5.51 10.46
N ARG A 30 6.60 5.93 9.22
CA ARG A 30 5.42 5.48 8.46
C ARG A 30 5.48 3.99 8.15
N LEU A 31 6.65 3.46 7.77
CA LEU A 31 6.86 2.03 7.55
C LEU A 31 6.66 1.23 8.84
N LEU A 32 7.12 1.74 9.98
CA LEU A 32 6.87 1.10 11.27
C LEU A 32 5.39 1.10 11.63
N ARG A 33 4.67 2.21 11.43
CA ARG A 33 3.21 2.24 11.61
C ARG A 33 2.51 1.20 10.75
N PHE A 34 2.93 1.06 9.49
CA PHE A 34 2.40 0.03 8.59
C PHE A 34 2.69 -1.39 9.10
N TYR A 35 3.96 -1.71 9.39
CA TYR A 35 4.37 -3.04 9.81
C TYR A 35 3.70 -3.43 11.13
N PHE A 36 3.84 -2.62 12.18
CA PHE A 36 3.35 -2.95 13.51
C PHE A 36 1.84 -2.73 13.66
N GLY A 37 1.27 -1.75 12.96
CA GLY A 37 -0.19 -1.56 12.89
C GLY A 37 -0.92 -2.76 12.28
N SER A 38 -0.21 -3.65 11.59
CA SER A 38 -0.80 -4.90 11.09
C SER A 38 -1.22 -5.85 12.21
N TYR A 39 -0.65 -5.69 13.41
CA TYR A 39 -0.81 -6.56 14.56
C TYR A 39 -1.65 -5.92 15.68
N THR A 40 -1.92 -4.62 15.60
CA THR A 40 -2.74 -3.89 16.57
C THR A 40 -3.93 -3.22 15.89
N SER A 41 -5.01 -2.97 16.63
CA SER A 41 -6.18 -2.22 16.14
C SER A 41 -6.01 -0.71 16.22
N GLU A 42 -5.04 -0.25 17.01
CA GLU A 42 -4.75 1.16 17.29
C GLU A 42 -3.36 1.53 16.78
N ASP A 43 -3.02 2.82 16.84
CA ASP A 43 -1.70 3.24 16.42
C ASP A 43 -0.58 2.61 17.28
N PRO A 44 0.45 2.01 16.67
CA PRO A 44 1.47 1.30 17.44
C PRO A 44 2.34 2.23 18.30
N PHE A 45 2.42 3.53 18.01
CA PHE A 45 3.11 4.48 18.90
C PHE A 45 2.23 4.88 20.10
N GLU A 46 0.92 5.02 19.89
CA GLU A 46 -0.03 5.38 20.96
C GLU A 46 -0.23 4.25 21.98
N THR A 47 -0.18 3.00 21.51
CA THR A 47 -0.28 1.81 22.37
C THR A 47 1.00 1.50 23.16
N GLY A 48 2.08 2.25 22.94
CA GLY A 48 3.40 2.00 23.55
C GLY A 48 4.15 0.80 22.94
N LEU A 49 3.60 0.14 21.91
CA LEU A 49 4.27 -0.93 21.17
C LEU A 49 5.55 -0.43 20.49
N LEU A 50 5.50 0.77 19.92
CA LEU A 50 6.63 1.47 19.35
C LEU A 50 6.94 2.74 20.14
N ASN A 51 8.22 3.00 20.36
CA ASN A 51 8.68 4.20 21.03
C ASN A 51 9.80 4.86 20.22
N GLU A 52 9.81 6.19 20.17
CA GLU A 52 10.92 6.95 19.60
C GLU A 52 11.72 7.63 20.71
N ARG A 53 13.05 7.41 20.75
CA ARG A 53 13.95 8.04 21.73
C ARG A 53 15.23 8.47 21.05
N GLY A 54 15.52 9.77 21.07
CA GLY A 54 16.73 10.33 20.46
C GLY A 54 16.84 10.03 18.95
N GLY A 55 15.73 10.04 18.22
CA GLY A 55 15.68 9.73 16.80
C GLY A 55 15.84 8.25 16.44
N ARG A 56 15.76 7.35 17.43
CA ARG A 56 15.79 5.89 17.24
C ARG A 56 14.46 5.27 17.62
N PHE A 57 14.09 4.19 16.94
CA PHE A 57 12.85 3.47 17.18
C PHE A 57 13.10 2.21 17.98
N TYR A 58 12.20 1.91 18.92
CA TYR A 58 12.26 0.73 19.77
C TYR A 58 10.91 0.02 19.74
N VAL A 59 10.92 -1.30 19.64
CA VAL A 59 9.74 -2.14 19.83
C VAL A 59 9.73 -2.70 21.25
N ASP A 60 8.59 -2.61 21.91
CA ASP A 60 8.35 -3.25 23.20
C ASP A 60 7.85 -4.68 23.00
N LEU A 61 8.70 -5.67 23.29
CA LEU A 61 8.38 -7.09 23.08
C LEU A 61 7.28 -7.59 24.02
N ALA A 62 7.14 -7.04 25.22
CA ALA A 62 6.08 -7.45 26.13
C ALA A 62 4.71 -7.06 25.56
N VAL A 63 4.60 -5.82 25.08
CA VAL A 63 3.41 -5.33 24.39
C VAL A 63 3.19 -6.11 23.08
N LEU A 64 4.24 -6.33 22.28
CA LEU A 64 4.13 -7.06 21.02
C LEU A 64 3.65 -8.50 21.23
N ARG A 65 4.08 -9.20 22.27
CA ARG A 65 3.62 -10.57 22.56
C ARG A 65 2.10 -10.66 22.76
N ALA A 66 1.48 -9.59 23.27
CA ALA A 66 0.03 -9.54 23.46
C ALA A 66 -0.73 -9.40 22.13
N TYR A 67 -0.15 -8.69 21.15
CA TYR A 67 -0.79 -8.37 19.86
C TYR A 67 -0.37 -9.30 18.71
N GLY A 68 0.89 -9.70 18.68
CA GLY A 68 1.53 -10.47 17.61
C GLY A 68 2.64 -11.36 18.17
N PRO A 69 2.29 -12.46 18.89
CA PRO A 69 3.27 -13.33 19.54
C PRO A 69 4.28 -13.95 18.58
N GLU A 70 3.85 -14.30 17.35
CA GLU A 70 4.73 -14.82 16.31
C GLU A 70 5.76 -13.76 15.87
N LEU A 71 5.33 -12.51 15.61
CA LEU A 71 6.26 -11.45 15.26
C LEU A 71 7.24 -11.16 16.41
N ALA A 72 6.77 -11.16 17.66
CA ALA A 72 7.65 -11.00 18.82
C ALA A 72 8.73 -12.10 18.88
N GLN A 73 8.33 -13.35 18.63
CA GLN A 73 9.25 -14.49 18.59
C GLN A 73 10.29 -14.33 17.48
N GLU A 74 9.86 -14.02 16.25
CA GLU A 74 10.77 -13.84 15.11
C GLU A 74 11.73 -12.67 15.32
N LEU A 75 11.24 -11.51 15.79
CA LEU A 75 12.10 -10.35 16.06
C LEU A 75 13.14 -10.66 17.15
N ASN A 76 12.75 -11.35 18.22
CA ASN A 76 13.66 -11.74 19.29
C ASN A 76 14.72 -12.75 18.81
N ALA A 77 14.34 -13.67 17.91
CA ALA A 77 15.26 -14.65 17.34
C ALA A 77 16.26 -14.04 16.35
N MET A 78 15.84 -13.01 15.61
CA MET A 78 16.70 -12.33 14.61
C MET A 78 17.48 -11.14 15.17
N ALA A 79 17.16 -10.68 16.37
CA ALA A 79 17.88 -9.59 17.02
C ALA A 79 19.32 -9.99 17.34
N SER A 80 20.26 -9.09 17.05
CA SER A 80 21.66 -9.22 17.42
C SER A 80 22.05 -8.08 18.34
N GLY A 81 22.46 -8.41 19.58
CA GLY A 81 22.81 -7.39 20.58
C GLY A 81 21.66 -6.45 20.96
N GLY A 82 20.41 -6.93 20.90
CA GLY A 82 19.22 -6.11 21.17
C GLY A 82 18.80 -5.20 20.01
N VAL A 83 19.38 -5.37 18.82
CA VAL A 83 19.08 -4.58 17.62
C VAL A 83 18.53 -5.48 16.52
N VAL A 84 17.46 -5.02 15.87
CA VAL A 84 16.88 -5.64 14.67
C VAL A 84 17.30 -4.81 13.45
N SER A 85 17.98 -5.45 12.50
CA SER A 85 18.35 -4.84 11.22
C SER A 85 17.14 -4.63 10.31
N PRO A 86 17.21 -3.75 9.28
CA PRO A 86 16.10 -3.55 8.35
C PRO A 86 15.67 -4.84 7.65
N ASP A 87 16.63 -5.69 7.28
CA ASP A 87 16.35 -6.95 6.60
C ASP A 87 15.75 -7.98 7.55
N SER A 88 16.24 -8.07 8.79
CA SER A 88 15.64 -8.93 9.83
C SER A 88 14.19 -8.54 10.10
N LEU A 89 13.90 -7.24 10.22
CA LEU A 89 12.53 -6.75 10.39
C LEU A 89 11.65 -7.15 9.20
N ARG A 90 12.13 -6.95 7.97
CA ARG A 90 11.37 -7.29 6.77
C ARG A 90 11.09 -8.79 6.68
N THR A 91 12.07 -9.63 7.00
CA THR A 91 11.91 -11.09 7.02
C THR A 91 10.89 -11.51 8.06
N ALA A 92 11.00 -11.02 9.30
CA ALA A 92 10.06 -11.33 10.38
C ALA A 92 8.62 -10.91 10.02
N VAL A 93 8.44 -9.71 9.45
CA VAL A 93 7.13 -9.23 8.98
C VAL A 93 6.62 -10.12 7.84
N GLN A 94 7.44 -10.44 6.84
CA GLN A 94 7.03 -11.27 5.70
C GLN A 94 6.56 -12.67 6.14
N MET A 95 7.16 -13.24 7.19
CA MET A 95 6.79 -14.56 7.71
C MET A 95 5.45 -14.58 8.45
N THR A 96 5.11 -13.49 9.14
CA THR A 96 4.00 -13.47 10.11
C THR A 96 2.79 -12.64 9.64
N TYR A 97 2.98 -11.78 8.64
CA TYR A 97 1.99 -10.81 8.21
C TYR A 97 0.67 -11.42 7.72
N TYR A 98 0.72 -12.44 6.85
CA TYR A 98 -0.51 -13.01 6.29
C TYR A 98 -1.40 -13.65 7.34
N HIS A 99 -0.81 -14.33 8.32
CA HIS A 99 -1.53 -14.89 9.45
C HIS A 99 -2.11 -13.79 10.33
N ALA A 100 -1.30 -12.78 10.69
CA ALA A 100 -1.75 -11.65 11.51
C ALA A 100 -2.91 -10.86 10.87
N ARG A 101 -2.95 -10.77 9.53
CA ARG A 101 -4.03 -10.11 8.79
C ARG A 101 -5.17 -11.04 8.40
N ASN A 102 -5.09 -12.33 8.74
CA ASN A 102 -6.05 -13.34 8.33
C ASN A 102 -6.33 -13.28 6.81
N LEU A 103 -5.28 -13.08 6.01
CA LEU A 103 -5.41 -13.00 4.56
C LEU A 103 -5.63 -14.41 3.98
N PRO A 104 -6.64 -14.61 3.12
CA PRO A 104 -6.98 -15.93 2.63
C PRO A 104 -5.84 -16.59 1.84
N GLU A 105 -5.67 -17.91 2.01
CA GLU A 105 -4.66 -18.67 1.28
C GLU A 105 -5.00 -18.83 -0.22
N ARG A 106 -6.27 -18.56 -0.58
CA ARG A 106 -6.79 -18.72 -1.95
C ARG A 106 -7.42 -17.42 -2.47
N LEU A 107 -7.16 -17.12 -3.74
CA LEU A 107 -7.76 -15.97 -4.44
C LEU A 107 -9.29 -16.03 -4.51
N SER A 108 -9.86 -17.24 -4.59
CA SER A 108 -11.31 -17.44 -4.56
C SER A 108 -11.91 -16.99 -3.23
N GLU A 109 -11.28 -17.35 -2.12
CA GLU A 109 -11.69 -16.93 -0.77
C GLU A 109 -11.54 -15.43 -0.57
N PHE A 110 -10.45 -14.84 -1.06
CA PHE A 110 -10.29 -13.39 -1.10
C PHE A 110 -11.44 -12.72 -1.86
N SER A 111 -11.76 -13.22 -3.06
CA SER A 111 -12.81 -12.66 -3.91
C SER A 111 -14.22 -12.82 -3.30
N ASN A 112 -14.43 -13.88 -2.51
CA ASN A 112 -15.68 -14.07 -1.77
C ASN A 112 -15.79 -13.14 -0.56
N ARG A 113 -14.68 -12.88 0.13
CA ARG A 113 -14.65 -12.01 1.31
C ARG A 113 -14.75 -10.52 0.94
N TRP A 114 -14.06 -10.12 -0.13
CA TRP A 114 -14.07 -8.75 -0.64
C TRP A 114 -14.64 -8.72 -2.05
N VAL A 115 -15.98 -8.66 -2.10
CA VAL A 115 -16.72 -8.58 -3.34
C VAL A 115 -16.45 -7.22 -4.00
N ILE A 116 -16.07 -7.26 -5.27
CA ILE A 116 -15.98 -6.07 -6.12
C ILE A 116 -17.26 -6.00 -6.95
N ASP A 117 -18.21 -5.18 -6.48
CA ASP A 117 -19.47 -4.89 -7.16
C ASP A 117 -19.27 -3.90 -8.32
N ASN A 118 -20.07 -4.04 -9.39
CA ASN A 118 -20.06 -3.15 -10.55
C ASN A 118 -18.63 -2.78 -10.99
N ALA A 119 -17.84 -3.82 -11.25
CA ALA A 119 -16.39 -3.70 -11.38
C ALA A 119 -15.99 -2.78 -12.55
N ILE A 120 -15.18 -1.76 -12.26
CA ILE A 120 -14.46 -0.98 -13.27
C ILE A 120 -13.09 -1.59 -13.46
N THR A 121 -12.65 -1.63 -14.71
CA THR A 121 -11.38 -2.23 -15.08
C THR A 121 -10.47 -1.23 -15.82
N PHE A 122 -9.21 -1.18 -15.40
CA PHE A 122 -8.14 -0.39 -15.99
C PHE A 122 -7.01 -1.30 -16.49
N GLU A 123 -6.63 -1.20 -17.75
CA GLU A 123 -5.57 -2.00 -18.38
C GLU A 123 -4.33 -1.14 -18.69
N VAL A 124 -3.21 -1.49 -18.05
CA VAL A 124 -1.98 -0.66 -18.05
C VAL A 124 -0.71 -1.49 -18.22
N HIS A 125 0.24 -1.01 -19.04
CA HIS A 125 1.63 -1.45 -18.97
C HIS A 125 2.42 -0.55 -18.02
N GLY A 126 3.04 -1.15 -16.99
CA GLY A 126 3.78 -0.42 -15.96
C GLY A 126 5.26 -0.78 -15.94
N PRO A 127 6.17 0.12 -15.53
CA PRO A 127 7.61 -0.18 -15.46
C PRO A 127 7.95 -1.21 -14.37
N VAL A 128 7.00 -1.47 -13.46
CA VAL A 128 7.15 -2.50 -12.42
C VAL A 128 7.04 -3.91 -13.02
N THR A 129 6.35 -4.11 -14.14
CA THR A 129 6.14 -5.46 -14.70
C THR A 129 6.00 -5.44 -16.23
N LYS A 130 6.57 -6.44 -16.90
CA LYS A 130 6.48 -6.70 -18.34
C LYS A 130 5.11 -7.22 -18.74
N TYR A 131 4.28 -7.58 -17.76
CA TYR A 131 2.92 -8.03 -18.01
C TYR A 131 1.98 -6.84 -18.18
N LEU A 132 0.98 -7.01 -19.04
CA LEU A 132 -0.20 -6.14 -19.02
C LEU A 132 -0.88 -6.34 -17.67
N ARG A 133 -1.17 -5.25 -16.96
CA ARG A 133 -1.91 -5.30 -15.71
C ARG A 133 -3.35 -4.92 -15.95
N ARG A 134 -4.27 -5.80 -15.58
CA ARG A 134 -5.70 -5.50 -15.48
C ARG A 134 -6.04 -5.21 -14.03
N ILE A 135 -6.24 -3.95 -13.70
CA ILE A 135 -6.67 -3.50 -12.37
C ILE A 135 -8.19 -3.43 -12.33
N THR A 136 -8.78 -3.97 -11.27
CA THR A 136 -10.21 -4.03 -11.05
C THR A 136 -10.54 -3.51 -9.66
N LEU A 137 -11.51 -2.61 -9.58
CA LEU A 137 -12.05 -2.06 -8.33
C LEU A 137 -13.53 -1.77 -8.46
N SER A 138 -14.18 -1.54 -7.32
CA SER A 138 -15.62 -1.27 -7.26
C SER A 138 -15.92 0.14 -7.75
N GLU A 139 -16.90 0.26 -8.65
CA GLU A 139 -17.40 1.57 -9.09
C GLU A 139 -17.95 2.38 -7.92
N SER A 140 -18.73 1.74 -7.04
CA SER A 140 -19.34 2.42 -5.90
C SER A 140 -18.29 2.94 -4.92
N ALA A 141 -17.24 2.15 -4.67
CA ALA A 141 -16.11 2.59 -3.84
C ALA A 141 -15.34 3.77 -4.48
N LEU A 142 -15.16 3.75 -5.80
CA LEU A 142 -14.49 4.83 -6.53
C LEU A 142 -15.33 6.12 -6.52
N GLN A 143 -16.61 6.03 -6.85
CA GLN A 143 -17.54 7.15 -6.81
C GLN A 143 -17.64 7.75 -5.40
N SER A 144 -17.71 6.91 -4.37
CA SER A 144 -17.70 7.37 -2.98
C SER A 144 -16.41 8.11 -2.64
N ALA A 145 -15.25 7.63 -3.08
CA ALA A 145 -13.98 8.32 -2.84
C ALA A 145 -13.95 9.70 -3.53
N ILE A 146 -14.49 9.81 -4.74
CA ILE A 146 -14.59 11.05 -5.50
C ILE A 146 -15.58 12.03 -4.86
N TRP A 147 -16.76 11.55 -4.45
CA TRP A 147 -17.78 12.39 -3.80
C TRP A 147 -17.29 13.02 -2.50
N ASN A 148 -16.39 12.34 -1.78
CA ASN A 148 -15.83 12.86 -0.53
C ASN A 148 -14.48 13.60 -0.75
N TYR A 149 -14.12 13.96 -1.99
CA TYR A 149 -12.82 14.57 -2.30
C TYR A 149 -12.53 15.81 -1.45
N TYR A 150 -13.45 16.77 -1.40
CA TYR A 150 -13.29 18.00 -0.62
C TYR A 150 -13.28 17.76 0.89
N GLU A 151 -14.17 16.89 1.38
CA GLU A 151 -14.25 16.52 2.80
C GLU A 151 -12.96 15.82 3.28
N ASN A 152 -12.27 15.13 2.37
CA ASN A 152 -10.99 14.48 2.61
C ASN A 152 -9.78 15.41 2.49
N GLY A 153 -10.01 16.72 2.36
CA GLY A 153 -8.96 17.72 2.19
C GLY A 153 -8.31 17.62 0.82
N GLU A 154 -9.14 17.53 -0.22
CA GLU A 154 -8.73 17.42 -1.62
C GLU A 154 -7.87 16.17 -1.89
N LYS A 155 -8.35 15.03 -1.36
CA LYS A 155 -7.68 13.74 -1.52
C LYS A 155 -8.62 12.61 -1.84
N ILE A 156 -8.23 11.75 -2.77
CA ILE A 156 -8.98 10.52 -3.03
C ILE A 156 -8.68 9.49 -1.95
N ARG A 157 -9.64 9.30 -1.04
CA ARG A 157 -9.58 8.33 0.06
C ARG A 157 -10.70 7.33 -0.07
N TYR A 158 -10.33 6.05 -0.12
CA TYR A 158 -11.28 4.94 -0.20
C TYR A 158 -11.74 4.55 1.21
N ALA A 159 -12.99 4.10 1.29
CA ALA A 159 -13.57 3.56 2.51
C ALA A 159 -12.81 2.31 2.98
N VAL A 160 -12.81 2.09 4.29
CA VAL A 160 -12.28 0.86 4.91
C VAL A 160 -12.93 -0.37 4.28
N GLY A 161 -12.14 -1.41 4.02
CA GLY A 161 -12.61 -2.64 3.37
C GLY A 161 -12.67 -2.57 1.84
N THR A 162 -12.45 -1.40 1.23
CA THR A 162 -12.32 -1.31 -0.23
C THR A 162 -11.21 -2.23 -0.71
N ALA A 163 -11.51 -3.10 -1.67
CA ALA A 163 -10.54 -4.00 -2.29
C ALA A 163 -10.25 -3.63 -3.74
N ILE A 164 -9.00 -3.82 -4.12
CA ILE A 164 -8.51 -3.61 -5.49
C ILE A 164 -7.71 -4.85 -5.88
N LYS A 165 -8.02 -5.41 -7.05
CA LYS A 165 -7.26 -6.52 -7.63
C LYS A 165 -6.50 -6.05 -8.85
N ALA A 166 -5.33 -6.61 -9.09
CA ALA A 166 -4.56 -6.39 -10.30
C ALA A 166 -4.03 -7.72 -10.83
N GLU A 167 -4.60 -8.17 -11.96
CA GLU A 167 -4.17 -9.36 -12.68
C GLU A 167 -2.98 -9.01 -13.58
N HIS A 168 -1.93 -9.82 -13.55
CA HIS A 168 -0.85 -9.75 -14.53
C HIS A 168 -1.12 -10.75 -15.64
N LEU A 169 -1.16 -10.26 -16.88
CA LEU A 169 -1.53 -11.02 -18.06
C LEU A 169 -0.31 -11.31 -18.94
N ARG A 170 -0.18 -12.58 -19.34
CA ARG A 170 0.70 -13.03 -20.42
C ARG A 170 -0.17 -13.52 -21.58
N GLY A 171 -0.43 -12.62 -22.54
CA GLY A 171 -1.49 -12.83 -23.53
C GLY A 171 -2.85 -12.84 -22.82
N ALA A 172 -3.66 -13.87 -23.05
CA ALA A 172 -4.97 -14.02 -22.39
C ALA A 172 -4.90 -14.71 -21.01
N ARG A 173 -3.73 -15.19 -20.58
CA ARG A 173 -3.58 -15.96 -19.34
C ARG A 173 -3.17 -15.05 -18.17
N VAL A 174 -3.91 -15.16 -17.06
CA VAL A 174 -3.49 -14.62 -15.76
C VAL A 174 -2.33 -15.45 -15.21
N VAL A 175 -1.20 -14.81 -14.94
CA VAL A 175 0.00 -15.47 -14.38
C VAL A 175 0.23 -15.12 -12.91
N GLU A 176 -0.40 -14.05 -12.43
CA GLU A 176 -0.38 -13.57 -11.06
C GLU A 176 -1.59 -12.67 -10.82
N THR A 177 -2.10 -12.65 -9.60
CA THR A 177 -3.02 -11.61 -9.13
C THR A 177 -2.46 -10.97 -7.87
N THR A 178 -2.23 -9.66 -7.89
CA THR A 178 -2.01 -8.91 -6.65
C THR A 178 -3.33 -8.31 -6.19
N ALA A 179 -3.50 -8.18 -4.88
CA ALA A 179 -4.68 -7.58 -4.30
C ALA A 179 -4.29 -6.68 -3.14
N MET A 180 -5.11 -5.67 -2.88
CA MET A 180 -4.96 -4.84 -1.69
C MET A 180 -6.32 -4.46 -1.10
N VAL A 181 -6.36 -4.31 0.23
CA VAL A 181 -7.58 -3.99 0.99
C VAL A 181 -7.32 -2.81 1.92
N ARG A 182 -8.24 -1.84 1.94
CA ARG A 182 -8.12 -0.66 2.80
C ARG A 182 -8.34 -1.02 4.27
N ARG A 183 -7.41 -0.62 5.13
CA ARG A 183 -7.47 -0.81 6.59
C ARG A 183 -8.10 0.40 7.28
N SER A 184 -8.54 0.19 8.53
CA SER A 184 -9.11 1.22 9.40
C SER A 184 -8.09 2.28 9.83
N ASP A 185 -6.82 1.90 9.99
CA ASP A 185 -5.71 2.79 10.36
C ASP A 185 -5.18 3.63 9.18
N GLY A 186 -5.85 3.55 8.03
CA GLY A 186 -5.47 4.32 6.86
C GLY A 186 -4.30 3.76 6.08
N PHE A 187 -3.93 2.48 6.26
CA PHE A 187 -3.02 1.76 5.37
C PHE A 187 -3.74 0.78 4.42
N TRP A 188 -2.98 0.07 3.59
CA TRP A 188 -3.48 -0.97 2.70
C TRP A 188 -2.84 -2.30 3.05
N ASP A 189 -3.64 -3.34 3.27
CA ASP A 189 -3.12 -4.70 3.31
C ASP A 189 -2.81 -5.18 1.89
N PHE A 190 -1.73 -5.94 1.71
CA PHE A 190 -1.27 -6.42 0.41
C PHE A 190 -1.26 -7.94 0.36
N ALA A 191 -1.75 -8.53 -0.72
CA ALA A 191 -1.68 -9.96 -1.00
C ALA A 191 -1.22 -10.20 -2.43
N ALA A 192 -0.52 -11.32 -2.65
CA ALA A 192 -0.14 -11.79 -3.97
C ALA A 192 -0.54 -13.26 -4.11
N TYR A 193 -1.12 -13.60 -5.26
CA TYR A 193 -1.56 -14.94 -5.60
C TYR A 193 -0.90 -15.37 -6.90
N ASP A 194 -0.39 -16.59 -6.93
CA ASP A 194 0.24 -17.16 -8.11
C ASP A 194 -0.77 -17.54 -9.20
N SER A 195 -0.29 -18.13 -10.29
CA SER A 195 -1.16 -18.55 -11.41
C SER A 195 -2.17 -19.66 -11.06
N THR A 196 -2.03 -20.31 -9.90
CA THR A 196 -2.99 -21.30 -9.36
C THR A 196 -3.99 -20.67 -8.38
N GLY A 197 -3.81 -19.38 -8.07
CA GLY A 197 -4.59 -18.66 -7.07
C GLY A 197 -4.15 -18.95 -5.63
N ALA A 198 -2.98 -19.57 -5.42
CA ALA A 198 -2.42 -19.78 -4.09
C ALA A 198 -1.68 -18.53 -3.62
N LEU A 199 -1.83 -18.19 -2.34
CA LEU A 199 -1.13 -17.08 -1.71
C LEU A 199 0.39 -17.31 -1.78
N THR A 200 1.11 -16.26 -2.17
CA THR A 200 2.57 -16.27 -2.29
C THR A 200 3.15 -15.06 -1.56
N SER A 201 4.32 -15.24 -0.96
CA SER A 201 5.07 -14.16 -0.31
C SER A 201 5.88 -13.32 -1.29
N HIS A 202 5.80 -13.65 -2.59
CA HIS A 202 6.53 -13.00 -3.66
C HIS A 202 5.64 -12.79 -4.87
N THR A 203 5.73 -11.60 -5.45
CA THR A 203 5.19 -11.30 -6.77
C THR A 203 6.20 -11.67 -7.86
N LEU A 204 5.75 -11.79 -9.11
CA LEU A 204 6.52 -12.07 -10.32
C LEU A 204 6.69 -10.83 -11.24
N PRO A 205 7.06 -9.64 -10.74
CA PRO A 205 7.33 -8.49 -11.58
C PRO A 205 8.69 -8.69 -12.26
N ASN A 206 8.68 -8.90 -13.57
CA ASN A 206 9.91 -9.02 -14.37
C ASN A 206 10.85 -10.16 -13.95
N ASP A 207 12.15 -9.86 -13.85
CA ASP A 207 13.24 -10.81 -13.62
C ASP A 207 13.62 -10.91 -12.14
N ARG A 208 13.01 -10.10 -11.27
CA ARG A 208 13.24 -10.11 -9.82
C ARG A 208 11.92 -10.10 -9.06
N ALA A 209 11.67 -11.19 -8.35
CA ALA A 209 10.52 -11.31 -7.47
C ALA A 209 10.52 -10.20 -6.40
N LEU A 210 9.36 -9.59 -6.14
CA LEU A 210 9.21 -8.62 -5.04
C LEU A 210 8.48 -9.24 -3.86
N ALA A 211 9.02 -9.08 -2.65
CA ALA A 211 8.47 -9.58 -1.40
C ALA A 211 7.21 -8.80 -0.96
N THR A 212 6.15 -9.54 -0.65
CA THR A 212 4.89 -9.01 -0.09
C THR A 212 4.85 -9.33 1.41
N PRO A 213 4.50 -8.36 2.29
CA PRO A 213 4.04 -6.99 1.97
C PRO A 213 5.18 -5.95 1.88
N THR A 214 6.40 -6.28 2.30
CA THR A 214 7.42 -5.28 2.66
C THR A 214 7.88 -4.43 1.49
N GLN A 215 8.13 -5.02 0.31
CA GLN A 215 8.52 -4.25 -0.87
C GLN A 215 7.31 -3.58 -1.53
N CYS A 216 6.11 -4.17 -1.44
CA CYS A 216 4.87 -3.52 -1.88
C CYS A 216 4.64 -2.22 -1.10
N ALA A 217 4.70 -2.27 0.24
CA ALA A 217 4.56 -1.09 1.10
C ALA A 217 5.64 -0.06 0.83
N GLY A 218 6.91 -0.47 0.72
CA GLY A 218 8.02 0.41 0.38
C GLY A 218 7.80 1.14 -0.95
N CYS A 219 7.35 0.42 -1.99
CA CYS A 219 7.01 1.05 -3.28
C CYS A 219 5.82 2.02 -3.17
N HIS A 220 4.79 1.68 -2.38
CA HIS A 220 3.59 2.52 -2.23
C HIS A 220 3.82 3.79 -1.38
N PHE A 221 4.78 3.78 -0.46
CA PHE A 221 5.14 4.95 0.35
C PHE A 221 6.25 5.81 -0.26
N GLY A 222 7.00 5.27 -1.23
CA GLY A 222 8.06 6.00 -1.90
C GLY A 222 7.51 7.01 -2.91
N ASN A 223 8.21 8.14 -3.07
CA ASN A 223 7.82 9.25 -3.95
C ASN A 223 8.05 9.00 -5.46
N LYS A 224 8.52 7.81 -5.84
CA LYS A 224 8.74 7.49 -7.25
C LYS A 224 7.38 7.28 -7.92
N GLY A 225 7.05 8.13 -8.88
CA GLY A 225 5.91 7.88 -9.77
C GLY A 225 6.19 6.65 -10.64
N PHE A 226 5.17 5.82 -10.89
CA PHE A 226 5.25 4.70 -11.82
C PHE A 226 4.17 4.85 -12.89
N GLU A 227 4.38 4.33 -14.10
CA GLU A 227 3.34 4.43 -15.13
C GLU A 227 2.00 3.86 -14.64
N PRO A 228 0.89 4.55 -14.96
CA PRO A 228 0.82 5.73 -15.82
C PRO A 228 0.98 7.06 -15.08
N GLU A 229 1.24 7.10 -13.76
CA GLU A 229 1.42 8.36 -12.99
C GLU A 229 2.52 9.28 -13.57
N GLN A 230 3.54 8.71 -14.23
CA GLN A 230 4.63 9.47 -14.85
C GLN A 230 4.25 10.09 -16.19
N SER A 231 3.41 9.42 -16.97
CA SER A 231 3.07 9.83 -18.32
C SER A 231 1.73 10.52 -18.41
N TRP A 232 0.73 10.11 -17.63
CA TRP A 232 -0.62 10.67 -17.65
C TRP A 232 -0.60 12.18 -17.37
N PRO A 233 -1.27 13.01 -18.19
CA PRO A 233 -2.19 12.66 -19.29
C PRO A 233 -1.51 12.38 -20.64
N LEU A 234 -0.20 12.61 -20.78
CA LEU A 234 0.59 12.38 -22.00
C LEU A 234 0.86 10.90 -22.29
N GLU A 235 1.14 10.56 -23.54
CA GLU A 235 1.54 9.19 -23.92
C GLU A 235 2.87 8.81 -23.23
N PRO A 236 2.98 7.59 -22.67
CA PRO A 236 4.25 7.11 -22.13
C PRO A 236 5.29 7.02 -23.25
N ALA A 237 6.51 7.44 -22.95
CA ALA A 237 7.64 7.14 -23.83
C ALA A 237 7.83 5.62 -23.93
N ASN A 238 8.11 5.13 -25.13
CA ASN A 238 8.41 3.71 -25.34
C ASN A 238 9.58 3.27 -24.44
N ALA A 239 9.47 2.09 -23.83
CA ALA A 239 10.63 1.46 -23.22
C ALA A 239 11.52 0.86 -24.32
N PRO A 240 12.84 0.75 -24.10
CA PRO A 240 13.67 -0.08 -24.97
C PRO A 240 13.12 -1.52 -25.02
N GLY A 241 12.67 -1.94 -26.19
CA GLY A 241 12.19 -3.31 -26.44
C GLY A 241 10.70 -3.59 -26.15
N ASP A 242 9.90 -2.60 -25.72
CA ASP A 242 8.47 -2.83 -25.49
C ASP A 242 7.62 -1.57 -25.70
N VAL A 243 6.43 -1.74 -26.29
CA VAL A 243 5.50 -0.62 -26.50
C VAL A 243 4.69 -0.44 -25.21
N ARG A 244 5.02 0.59 -24.44
CA ARG A 244 4.20 0.95 -23.28
C ARG A 244 2.88 1.49 -23.80
N LYS A 245 1.79 0.81 -23.44
CA LYS A 245 0.44 1.23 -23.81
C LYS A 245 -0.42 1.36 -22.56
N TRP A 246 -1.22 2.40 -22.59
CA TRP A 246 -2.31 2.60 -21.65
C TRP A 246 -3.60 2.45 -22.44
N TYR A 247 -4.46 1.53 -22.01
CA TYR A 247 -5.59 1.11 -22.84
C TYR A 247 -6.93 1.71 -22.40
N THR A 248 -6.97 2.61 -21.40
CA THR A 248 -8.24 2.87 -20.71
C THR A 248 -8.71 4.32 -20.66
N GLY A 249 -9.40 4.73 -21.72
CA GLY A 249 -10.22 5.94 -21.69
C GLY A 249 -9.49 7.21 -22.13
N PRO A 250 -10.22 8.33 -22.19
CA PRO A 250 -9.73 9.58 -22.72
C PRO A 250 -8.71 10.23 -21.77
N ARG A 251 -7.63 10.77 -22.35
CA ARG A 251 -6.60 11.56 -21.67
C ARG A 251 -7.08 13.01 -21.52
N ASP A 252 -7.58 13.39 -20.35
CA ASP A 252 -8.05 14.76 -20.07
C ASP A 252 -7.04 15.52 -19.17
N ILE A 253 -6.37 16.51 -19.74
CA ILE A 253 -5.37 17.34 -19.04
C ILE A 253 -6.01 18.12 -17.89
N ALA A 254 -7.20 18.67 -18.08
CA ALA A 254 -7.86 19.46 -17.04
C ALA A 254 -8.22 18.60 -15.82
N VAL A 255 -8.62 17.34 -16.05
CA VAL A 255 -8.88 16.39 -14.95
C VAL A 255 -7.59 15.98 -14.25
N ALA A 256 -6.51 15.75 -15.01
CA ALA A 256 -5.22 15.42 -14.42
C ALA A 256 -4.66 16.58 -13.57
N GLU A 257 -4.83 17.83 -14.01
CA GLU A 257 -4.48 19.02 -13.24
C GLU A 257 -5.36 19.18 -12.00
N PHE A 258 -6.66 18.90 -12.10
CA PHE A 258 -7.59 18.93 -10.98
C PHE A 258 -7.14 17.98 -9.85
N PHE A 259 -6.78 16.75 -10.21
CA PHE A 259 -6.25 15.76 -9.26
C PHE A 259 -4.72 15.77 -9.20
N SER A 260 -4.11 16.95 -9.05
CA SER A 260 -2.66 17.16 -9.02
C SER A 260 -1.89 16.34 -7.96
N GLU A 261 -2.59 15.78 -6.97
CA GLU A 261 -2.06 14.87 -5.95
C GLU A 261 -1.35 13.64 -6.54
N HIS A 262 -1.64 13.26 -7.80
CA HIS A 262 -0.98 12.14 -8.47
C HIS A 262 0.51 12.35 -8.72
N SER A 263 0.99 13.60 -8.63
CA SER A 263 2.42 13.92 -8.76
C SER A 263 3.27 13.43 -7.57
N ARG A 264 2.66 12.96 -6.47
CA ARG A 264 3.38 12.55 -5.25
C ARG A 264 2.86 11.23 -4.71
N ARG A 265 3.55 10.13 -5.02
CA ARG A 265 3.23 8.80 -4.49
C ARG A 265 3.52 8.75 -2.99
N SER A 266 2.47 8.91 -2.21
CA SER A 266 2.49 8.73 -0.75
C SER A 266 1.25 7.97 -0.30
N ASP A 267 0.84 6.99 -1.15
CA ASP A 267 -0.39 6.18 -1.25
C ASP A 267 -1.60 6.75 -2.04
N THR A 268 -1.39 7.86 -2.76
CA THR A 268 -2.30 8.51 -3.73
C THR A 268 -2.43 7.80 -5.09
N LEU A 269 -1.83 6.61 -5.26
CA LEU A 269 -1.82 5.84 -6.53
C LEU A 269 -3.23 5.58 -7.08
N LEU A 270 -4.21 5.58 -6.19
CA LEU A 270 -5.60 5.35 -6.54
C LEU A 270 -6.35 6.59 -7.01
N GLY A 271 -5.79 7.77 -6.78
CA GLY A 271 -6.31 8.98 -7.38
C GLY A 271 -6.23 8.91 -8.91
N LEU A 272 -5.20 8.26 -9.46
CA LEU A 272 -5.09 8.05 -10.90
C LEU A 272 -6.30 7.32 -11.50
N TYR A 273 -6.86 6.34 -10.79
CA TYR A 273 -8.08 5.65 -11.24
C TYR A 273 -9.30 6.57 -11.16
N ALA A 274 -9.37 7.46 -10.16
CA ALA A 274 -10.37 8.51 -10.11
C ALA A 274 -10.22 9.50 -11.27
N THR A 275 -9.00 9.91 -11.59
CA THR A 275 -8.71 10.74 -12.76
C THR A 275 -9.16 10.07 -14.05
N ALA A 276 -8.74 8.84 -14.30
CA ALA A 276 -9.12 8.09 -15.50
C ALA A 276 -10.65 7.94 -15.61
N TYR A 277 -11.31 7.65 -14.48
CA TYR A 277 -12.76 7.55 -14.42
C TYR A 277 -13.45 8.88 -14.71
N VAL A 278 -13.05 9.98 -14.07
CA VAL A 278 -13.63 11.31 -14.28
C VAL A 278 -13.37 11.82 -15.69
N SER A 279 -12.21 11.53 -16.28
CA SER A 279 -11.94 11.81 -17.70
C SER A 279 -12.95 11.09 -18.60
N ASN A 280 -13.23 9.81 -18.32
CA ASN A 280 -14.24 9.03 -19.05
C ASN A 280 -15.64 9.63 -18.90
N LEU A 281 -16.04 10.04 -17.69
CA LEU A 281 -17.33 10.71 -17.47
C LEU A 281 -17.44 12.01 -18.28
N ARG A 282 -16.38 12.83 -18.31
CA ARG A 282 -16.39 14.09 -19.10
C ARG A 282 -16.50 13.83 -20.60
N ALA A 283 -15.84 12.81 -21.13
CA ALA A 283 -16.03 12.43 -22.53
C ALA A 283 -17.45 11.95 -22.82
N GLN A 284 -18.04 11.13 -21.95
CA GLN A 284 -19.44 10.71 -22.08
C GLN A 284 -20.42 11.88 -21.98
N ARG A 285 -20.15 12.88 -21.12
CA ARG A 285 -20.95 14.12 -21.06
C ARG A 285 -20.91 14.86 -22.40
N THR A 286 -19.71 14.95 -23.00
CA THR A 286 -19.50 15.61 -24.29
C THR A 286 -20.22 14.86 -25.41
N ALA A 287 -20.25 13.52 -25.34
CA ALA A 287 -20.97 12.67 -26.27
C ALA A 287 -22.50 12.62 -26.04
N GLY A 288 -23.00 13.22 -24.94
CA GLY A 288 -24.42 13.19 -24.58
C GLY A 288 -24.92 11.83 -24.09
N THR A 289 -24.03 10.95 -23.63
CA THR A 289 -24.38 9.58 -23.17
C THR A 289 -24.29 9.39 -21.66
N LEU A 290 -23.93 10.45 -20.93
CA LEU A 290 -23.76 10.40 -19.48
C LEU A 290 -25.13 10.43 -18.76
N ASP A 291 -25.32 9.55 -17.78
CA ASP A 291 -26.52 9.54 -16.95
C ASP A 291 -26.55 10.69 -15.91
N SER A 292 -27.71 10.88 -15.29
CA SER A 292 -27.94 11.97 -14.33
C SER A 292 -27.11 11.85 -13.06
N SER A 293 -26.84 10.64 -12.57
CA SER A 293 -25.98 10.40 -11.40
C SER A 293 -24.54 10.84 -11.65
N ALA A 294 -23.98 10.47 -12.79
CA ALA A 294 -22.62 10.84 -13.15
C ALA A 294 -22.50 12.34 -13.51
N ILE A 295 -23.55 12.97 -14.04
CA ILE A 295 -23.61 14.43 -14.19
C ILE A 295 -23.56 15.11 -12.81
N ALA A 296 -24.30 14.60 -11.82
CA ALA A 296 -24.27 15.15 -10.46
C ALA A 296 -22.88 15.04 -9.82
N LEU A 297 -22.18 13.91 -10.04
CA LEU A 297 -20.80 13.71 -9.59
C LEU A 297 -19.83 14.72 -10.21
N LEU A 298 -19.92 14.97 -11.53
CA LEU A 298 -19.08 15.98 -12.19
C LEU A 298 -19.38 17.39 -11.67
N ASN A 299 -20.67 17.74 -11.55
CA ASN A 299 -21.07 19.04 -11.01
C ASN A 299 -20.60 19.24 -9.56
N HIS A 300 -20.61 18.18 -8.75
CA HIS A 300 -20.09 18.22 -7.38
C HIS A 300 -18.61 18.61 -7.34
N LEU A 301 -17.80 18.12 -8.29
CA LEU A 301 -16.39 18.49 -8.45
C LEU A 301 -16.19 19.86 -9.14
N GLY A 302 -17.25 20.50 -9.63
CA GLY A 302 -17.15 21.69 -10.47
C GLY A 302 -16.54 21.44 -11.86
N LEU A 303 -16.62 20.20 -12.37
CA LEU A 303 -16.00 19.75 -13.62
C LEU A 303 -16.99 19.56 -14.76
#